data_AF-A0A399IVN6-F1
#
_entry.id   AF-A0A399IVN6-F1
#
_cell.length_a   1.000
_cell.length_b   1.000
_cell.length_c   1.000
_cell.angle_alpha   90.00
_cell.angle_beta   90.00
_cell.angle_gamma   90.00
#
_symmetry.space_group_name_H-M   'P 1'
#
loop_
_entity.id
_entity.type
_entity.pdbx_description
1 polymer ?
#
loop_
_entity_poly.entity_id
_entity_poly.type
_entity_poly.pdbx_seq_one_letter_code
_entity_poly.pdbx_strand_id
1 'polypeptide(L)'
;MIFKYSRKVLQLTSVIFTVIILFQLLTEQHLDNTRIYELLALSLVLSLVKIIINKYVISVDSIFNPLIYIIIIWLMVLASNYLFNWNMSLISIFSTLAEVILIYLCVRLINFQYEKIEVKKMNEILDRNRKNKQ
;
A
#
# COMPACT_ATOMS: atom_id res chain seq x y z
N MET A 1 15.48 13.79 -8.03
CA MET A 1 14.17 13.81 -7.35
C MET A 1 13.22 12.72 -7.82
N ILE A 2 12.99 12.58 -9.14
CA ILE A 2 12.05 11.60 -9.74
C ILE A 2 12.33 10.15 -9.31
N PHE A 3 13.60 9.72 -9.32
CA PHE A 3 14.00 8.34 -8.94
C PHE A 3 13.68 7.96 -7.49
N LYS A 4 13.65 8.93 -6.55
CA LYS A 4 13.32 8.63 -5.14
C LYS A 4 11.83 8.39 -4.97
N TYR A 5 10.99 9.14 -5.69
CA TYR A 5 9.54 8.95 -5.69
C TYR A 5 9.13 7.69 -6.44
N SER A 6 9.72 7.40 -7.60
CA SER A 6 9.41 6.18 -8.36
C SER A 6 9.72 4.91 -7.58
N ARG A 7 10.85 4.86 -6.85
CA ARG A 7 11.18 3.74 -5.97
C ARG A 7 10.12 3.51 -4.90
N LYS A 8 9.62 4.59 -4.28
CA LYS A 8 8.59 4.50 -3.24
C LYS A 8 7.25 4.03 -3.80
N VAL A 9 6.85 4.51 -4.98
CA VAL A 9 5.65 4.05 -5.69
C VAL A 9 5.78 2.55 -6.00
N LEU A 10 6.87 2.13 -6.64
CA LEU A 10 7.09 0.74 -7.03
C LEU A 10 7.12 -0.23 -5.84
N GLN A 11 7.76 0.18 -4.73
CA GLN A 11 7.75 -0.61 -3.50
C GLN A 11 6.33 -0.76 -2.95
N LEU A 12 5.54 0.31 -2.93
CA LEU A 12 4.15 0.26 -2.48
C LEU A 12 3.30 -0.62 -3.39
N THR A 13 3.46 -0.47 -4.70
CA THR A 13 2.75 -1.25 -5.73
C THR A 13 3.07 -2.72 -5.58
N SER A 14 4.34 -3.09 -5.42
CA SER A 14 4.76 -4.46 -5.19
C SER A 14 4.10 -5.04 -3.94
N VAL A 15 4.07 -4.33 -2.81
CA VAL A 15 3.46 -4.83 -1.57
C VAL A 15 1.95 -5.02 -1.74
N ILE A 16 1.26 -4.00 -2.27
CA ILE A 16 -0.19 -4.06 -2.50
C ILE A 16 -0.52 -5.22 -3.44
N PHE A 17 0.18 -5.33 -4.56
CA PHE A 17 0.00 -6.40 -5.53
C PHE A 17 0.23 -7.79 -4.93
N THR A 18 1.32 -7.98 -4.19
CA THR A 18 1.64 -9.26 -3.55
C THR A 18 0.56 -9.70 -2.57
N VAL A 19 0.04 -8.77 -1.75
CA VAL A 19 -1.04 -9.09 -0.81
C VAL A 19 -2.32 -9.46 -1.56
N ILE A 20 -2.68 -8.73 -2.62
CA ILE A 20 -3.86 -9.02 -3.44
C ILE A 20 -3.77 -10.41 -4.08
N ILE A 21 -2.63 -10.74 -4.69
CA ILE A 21 -2.42 -12.05 -5.30
C ILE A 21 -2.46 -13.17 -4.25
N LEU A 22 -1.83 -12.97 -3.08
CA LEU A 22 -1.92 -13.92 -1.97
C LEU A 22 -3.38 -14.16 -1.56
N PHE A 23 -4.18 -13.10 -1.46
CA PHE A 23 -5.58 -13.21 -1.08
C PHE A 23 -6.41 -13.96 -2.14
N GLN A 24 -6.18 -13.69 -3.42
CA GLN A 24 -6.83 -14.44 -4.50
C GLN A 24 -6.45 -15.92 -4.52
N LEU A 25 -5.19 -16.24 -4.25
CA LEU A 25 -4.74 -17.63 -4.11
C LEU A 25 -5.38 -18.33 -2.90
N LEU A 26 -5.46 -17.65 -1.75
CA LEU A 26 -6.06 -18.18 -0.53
C LEU A 26 -7.58 -18.37 -0.65
N THR A 27 -8.24 -17.61 -1.51
CA THR A 27 -9.67 -17.69 -1.78
C THR A 27 -10.01 -18.56 -2.99
N GLU A 28 -9.02 -19.29 -3.52
CA GLU A 28 -9.15 -20.20 -4.66
C GLU A 28 -9.76 -19.52 -5.91
N GLN A 29 -9.55 -18.21 -6.06
CA GLN A 29 -10.05 -17.48 -7.22
C GLN A 29 -9.20 -17.78 -8.45
N HIS A 30 -9.85 -17.94 -9.61
CA HIS A 30 -9.15 -18.12 -10.88
C HIS A 30 -8.35 -16.87 -11.25
N LEU A 31 -7.03 -17.05 -11.31
CA LEU A 31 -6.04 -16.04 -11.69
C LEU A 31 -5.61 -16.23 -13.14
N ASP A 32 -6.43 -15.74 -14.07
CA ASP A 32 -6.05 -15.69 -15.48
C ASP A 32 -5.17 -14.47 -15.76
N ASN A 33 -4.41 -14.50 -16.86
CA ASN A 33 -3.50 -13.41 -17.23
C ASN A 33 -4.19 -12.04 -17.27
N THR A 34 -5.42 -11.96 -17.79
CA THR A 34 -6.21 -10.73 -17.82
C THR A 34 -6.45 -10.17 -16.42
N ARG A 35 -6.89 -11.02 -15.49
CA ARG A 35 -7.09 -10.67 -14.07
C ARG A 35 -5.79 -10.19 -13.45
N ILE A 36 -4.67 -10.86 -13.69
CA ILE A 36 -3.36 -10.47 -13.15
C ILE A 36 -2.99 -9.05 -13.61
N TYR A 37 -3.17 -8.71 -14.89
CA TYR A 37 -2.88 -7.36 -15.39
C TYR A 37 -3.80 -6.30 -14.80
N GLU A 38 -5.09 -6.60 -14.63
CA GLU A 38 -6.05 -5.69 -13.99
C GLU A 38 -5.68 -5.42 -12.52
N LEU A 39 -5.28 -6.45 -11.78
CA LEU A 39 -4.84 -6.31 -10.38
C LEU A 39 -3.53 -5.54 -10.28
N LEU A 40 -2.63 -5.71 -11.25
CA LEU A 40 -1.39 -4.92 -11.32
C LEU A 40 -1.72 -3.44 -11.55
N ALA A 41 -2.60 -3.12 -12.51
CA ALA A 41 -3.04 -1.76 -12.76
C ALA A 41 -3.72 -1.16 -11.51
N LEU A 42 -4.61 -1.91 -10.86
CA LEU A 42 -5.26 -1.49 -9.61
C LEU A 42 -4.25 -1.21 -8.50
N SER A 43 -3.27 -2.10 -8.30
CA SER A 43 -2.24 -1.95 -7.27
C SER A 43 -1.40 -0.67 -7.47
N LEU A 44 -1.15 -0.29 -8.73
CA LEU A 44 -0.44 0.93 -9.07
C LEU A 44 -1.29 2.17 -8.78
N VAL A 45 -2.58 2.14 -9.15
CA VAL A 45 -3.53 3.22 -8.83
C VAL A 45 -3.65 3.41 -7.31
N LEU A 46 -3.84 2.33 -6.56
CA LEU A 46 -3.91 2.36 -5.09
C LEU A 46 -2.64 2.94 -4.46
N SER A 47 -1.47 2.64 -5.03
CA SER A 47 -0.19 3.18 -4.58
C SER A 47 -0.09 4.69 -4.78
N LEU A 48 -0.52 5.17 -5.95
CA LEU A 48 -0.53 6.60 -6.26
C LEU A 48 -1.51 7.35 -5.37
N VAL A 49 -2.70 6.79 -5.18
CA VAL A 49 -3.76 7.36 -4.33
C VAL A 49 -3.29 7.46 -2.88
N LYS A 50 -2.62 6.41 -2.36
CA LYS A 50 -1.98 6.45 -1.03
C LYS A 50 -1.01 7.62 -0.91
N ILE A 51 -0.15 7.82 -1.90
CA ILE A 51 0.86 8.88 -1.87
C ILE A 51 0.19 10.26 -1.89
N ILE A 52 -0.86 10.44 -2.69
CA ILE A 52 -1.63 11.68 -2.76
C ILE A 52 -2.33 11.95 -1.43
N ILE A 53 -3.02 10.96 -0.86
CA ILE A 53 -3.71 11.08 0.43
C ILE A 53 -2.73 11.43 1.55
N ASN A 54 -1.59 10.75 1.63
CA ASN A 54 -0.54 11.05 2.63
C ASN A 54 0.04 12.46 2.47
N LYS A 55 0.09 12.99 1.25
CA LYS A 55 0.70 14.31 0.97
C LYS A 55 -0.27 15.47 1.18
N TYR A 56 -1.56 15.29 0.86
CA TYR A 56 -2.52 16.39 0.77
C TYR A 56 -3.70 16.30 1.75
N VAL A 57 -4.01 15.11 2.27
CA VAL A 57 -5.27 14.86 3.01
C VAL A 57 -5.02 14.52 4.47
N ILE A 58 -3.94 13.81 4.79
CA ILE A 58 -3.62 13.34 6.15
C ILE A 58 -2.80 14.40 6.88
N SER A 59 -3.42 15.11 7.84
CA SER A 59 -2.70 15.88 8.87
C SER A 59 -2.08 14.92 9.90
N VAL A 60 -0.88 15.21 10.39
CA VAL A 60 0.08 14.23 10.96
C VAL A 60 -0.44 13.42 12.17
N ASP A 61 -1.49 13.85 12.89
CA ASP A 61 -1.73 13.38 14.28
C ASP A 61 -3.10 12.75 14.59
N SER A 62 -3.92 12.37 13.60
CA SER A 62 -5.27 11.83 13.90
C SER A 62 -5.45 10.33 13.58
N ILE A 63 -5.99 9.58 14.57
CA ILE A 63 -6.42 8.17 14.43
C ILE A 63 -7.50 8.00 13.36
N PHE A 64 -8.19 9.07 12.96
CA PHE A 64 -9.20 9.05 11.89
C PHE A 64 -8.61 8.93 10.48
N ASN A 65 -7.33 9.27 10.29
CA ASN A 65 -6.67 9.19 8.97
C ASN A 65 -6.55 7.75 8.41
N PRO A 66 -6.14 6.76 9.21
CA PRO A 66 -6.21 5.34 8.83
C PRO A 66 -7.59 4.88 8.36
N LEU A 67 -8.65 5.29 9.07
CA LEU A 67 -10.04 4.92 8.77
C LEU A 67 -10.50 5.50 7.44
N ILE A 68 -10.24 6.80 7.22
CA ILE A 68 -10.57 7.47 5.95
C ILE A 68 -9.83 6.81 4.78
N TYR A 69 -8.55 6.47 4.96
CA TYR A 69 -7.77 5.76 3.95
C TYR A 69 -8.37 4.38 3.61
N ILE A 70 -8.76 3.59 4.61
CA ILE A 70 -9.40 2.29 4.42
C ILE A 70 -10.72 2.44 3.64
N ILE A 71 -11.55 3.43 4.00
CA ILE A 71 -12.83 3.70 3.31
C ILE A 71 -12.58 4.09 1.85
N ILE A 72 -11.64 4.99 1.57
CA ILE A 72 -11.33 5.42 0.20
C ILE A 72 -10.89 4.23 -0.65
N ILE A 73 -10.01 3.37 -0.13
CA ILE A 73 -9.57 2.19 -0.86
C ILE A 73 -10.72 1.21 -1.09
N TRP A 74 -11.55 0.98 -0.07
CA TRP A 74 -12.69 0.08 -0.21
C TRP A 74 -13.69 0.58 -1.27
N LEU A 75 -13.94 1.90 -1.32
CA LEU A 75 -14.71 2.53 -2.39
C LEU A 75 -14.06 2.37 -3.77
N MET A 76 -12.74 2.42 -3.87
CA MET A 76 -12.02 2.16 -5.12
C MET A 76 -12.16 0.71 -5.58
N VAL A 77 -12.17 -0.25 -4.66
CA VAL A 77 -12.42 -1.67 -4.98
C VAL A 77 -13.84 -1.84 -5.51
N LEU A 78 -14.83 -1.20 -4.88
CA LEU A 78 -16.21 -1.19 -5.37
C LEU A 78 -16.32 -0.59 -6.78
N ALA A 79 -15.68 0.55 -7.02
CA ALA A 79 -15.64 1.18 -8.34
C ALA A 79 -14.95 0.30 -9.38
N SER A 80 -13.87 -0.38 -9.00
CA SER A 80 -13.14 -1.30 -9.88
C SER A 80 -13.96 -2.54 -10.23
N ASN A 81 -14.70 -3.10 -9.27
CA ASN A 81 -15.63 -4.20 -9.52
C ASN A 81 -16.68 -3.83 -10.59
N TYR A 82 -17.17 -2.58 -10.56
CA TYR A 82 -18.10 -2.06 -11.59
C TYR A 82 -17.39 -1.81 -12.94
N LEU A 83 -16.22 -1.16 -12.93
CA LEU A 83 -15.49 -0.81 -14.17
C LEU A 83 -14.94 -2.01 -14.93
N PHE A 84 -14.43 -3.01 -14.22
CA PHE A 84 -13.82 -4.20 -14.80
C PHE A 84 -14.79 -5.40 -14.88
N ASN A 85 -16.06 -5.21 -14.53
CA ASN A 85 -17.08 -6.26 -14.52
C ASN A 85 -16.63 -7.54 -13.81
N TRP A 86 -16.02 -7.38 -12.64
CA TRP A 86 -15.51 -8.53 -11.87
C TRP A 86 -16.61 -9.43 -11.31
N ASN A 87 -17.87 -8.99 -11.38
CA ASN A 87 -19.07 -9.72 -10.94
C ASN A 87 -18.89 -10.32 -9.54
N MET A 88 -18.24 -9.58 -8.64
CA MET A 88 -18.04 -10.03 -7.27
C MET A 88 -19.37 -10.16 -6.56
N SER A 89 -19.55 -11.28 -5.85
CA SER A 89 -20.69 -11.46 -4.95
C SER A 89 -20.63 -10.47 -3.79
N LEU A 90 -21.78 -10.21 -3.14
CA LEU A 90 -21.83 -9.38 -1.93
C LEU A 90 -20.87 -9.87 -0.84
N ILE A 91 -20.76 -11.19 -0.66
CA ILE A 91 -19.85 -11.80 0.31
C ILE A 91 -18.40 -11.47 -0.04
N SER A 92 -18.04 -11.56 -1.33
CA SER A 92 -16.71 -11.20 -1.82
C SER A 92 -16.40 -9.72 -1.62
N ILE A 93 -17.37 -8.83 -1.81
CA ILE A 93 -17.22 -7.38 -1.57
C ILE A 93 -16.95 -7.07 -0.09
N PHE A 94 -17.57 -7.81 0.83
CA PHE A 94 -17.28 -7.65 2.26
C PHE A 94 -15.93 -8.27 2.64
N SER A 95 -15.52 -9.37 2.01
CA SER A 95 -14.21 -9.97 2.27
C SER A 95 -13.06 -9.08 1.78
N THR A 96 -13.25 -8.26 0.73
CA THR A 96 -12.24 -7.26 0.33
C THR A 96 -12.00 -6.19 1.40
N LEU A 97 -12.93 -5.96 2.34
CA LEU A 97 -12.67 -5.06 3.47
C LEU A 97 -11.55 -5.61 4.37
N ALA A 98 -11.56 -6.93 4.63
CA ALA A 98 -10.50 -7.60 5.39
C ALA A 98 -9.16 -7.53 4.63
N GLU A 99 -9.19 -7.70 3.32
CA GLU A 99 -8.02 -7.55 2.44
C GLU A 99 -7.43 -6.13 2.52
N VAL A 100 -8.27 -5.09 2.46
CA VAL A 100 -7.83 -3.70 2.57
C VAL A 100 -7.20 -3.41 3.94
N ILE A 101 -7.75 -3.95 5.03
CA ILE A 101 -7.17 -3.84 6.37
C ILE A 101 -5.79 -4.51 6.42
N LEU A 102 -5.66 -5.70 5.82
CA LEU A 102 -4.41 -6.45 5.80
C LEU A 102 -3.33 -5.72 4.98
N ILE A 103 -3.68 -5.21 3.79
CA ILE A 103 -2.82 -4.35 2.98
C ILE A 103 -2.37 -3.13 3.79
N TYR A 104 -3.30 -2.47 4.49
CA TYR A 104 -2.96 -1.31 5.33
C TYR A 104 -1.93 -1.66 6.41
N LEU A 105 -2.13 -2.77 7.14
CA LEU A 105 -1.20 -3.25 8.17
C LEU A 105 0.17 -3.58 7.57
N CYS A 106 0.23 -4.32 6.46
CA CYS A 106 1.48 -4.66 5.78
C CYS A 106 2.27 -3.41 5.38
N VAL A 107 1.61 -2.44 4.74
CA VAL A 107 2.29 -1.21 4.33
C VAL A 107 2.73 -0.37 5.53
N ARG A 108 1.95 -0.35 6.63
CA ARG A 108 2.33 0.36 7.86
C ARG A 108 3.56 -0.28 8.51
N LEU A 109 3.61 -1.61 8.60
CA LEU A 109 4.75 -2.35 9.12
C LEU A 109 6.01 -2.10 8.29
N ILE A 110 5.89 -2.13 6.97
CA ILE A 110 7.02 -1.89 6.06
C ILE A 110 7.53 -0.46 6.21
N ASN A 111 6.65 0.55 6.21
CA ASN A 111 7.04 1.94 6.42
C ASN A 111 7.76 2.13 7.77
N PHE A 112 7.24 1.52 8.84
CA PHE A 112 7.87 1.58 10.17
C PHE A 112 9.28 0.97 10.18
N GLN A 113 9.48 -0.18 9.51
CA GLN A 113 10.79 -0.79 9.37
C GLN A 113 11.76 0.11 8.56
N TYR A 114 11.28 0.74 7.49
CA TYR A 114 12.10 1.67 6.70
C TYR A 114 12.54 2.89 7.51
N GLU A 115 11.61 3.52 8.24
CA GLU A 115 11.94 4.66 9.12
C GLU A 115 12.96 4.26 10.20
N LYS A 116 12.78 3.10 10.83
CA LYS A 116 13.72 2.59 11.83
C LYS A 116 15.13 2.38 11.24
N ILE A 117 15.23 1.85 10.03
CA ILE A 117 16.51 1.67 9.32
C ILE A 117 17.14 3.03 8.98
N GLU A 118 16.35 3.99 8.53
CA GLU A 118 16.83 5.34 8.16
C GLU A 118 17.37 6.09 9.39
N VAL A 119 16.65 6.03 10.52
CA VAL A 119 17.11 6.59 11.80
C VAL A 119 18.40 5.92 12.27
N LYS A 120 18.50 4.58 12.19
CA LYS A 120 19.72 3.86 12.57
C LYS A 120 20.93 4.31 11.73
N LYS A 121 20.77 4.42 10.40
CA LYS A 121 21.83 4.91 9.51
C LYS A 121 22.23 6.35 9.84
N MET A 122 21.27 7.21 10.16
CA MET A 122 21.55 8.60 10.52
C MET A 122 22.35 8.69 11.84
N ASN A 123 22.01 7.87 12.83
CA ASN A 123 22.78 7.77 14.07
C ASN A 123 24.21 7.25 13.84
N GLU A 124 24.39 6.23 12.99
CA GLU A 124 25.72 5.73 12.63
C GLU A 124 26.59 6.80 11.93
N ILE A 125 25.98 7.65 11.08
CA ILE A 125 26.68 8.78 10.44
C ILE A 125 27.09 9.83 11.48
N LEU A 126 26.20 10.17 12.41
CA LEU A 126 26.49 11.13 13.48
C LEU A 126 27.63 10.64 14.39
N ASP A 127 27.64 9.36 14.75
CA ASP A 127 28.70 8.76 15.57
C ASP A 127 30.05 8.75 14.85
N ARG A 128 30.09 8.43 13.55
CA ARG A 128 31.33 8.52 12.75
C ARG A 128 31.87 9.95 12.68
N ASN A 129 30.99 10.93 12.49
CA ASN A 129 31.37 12.33 12.44
C ASN A 129 31.86 12.87 13.79
N ARG A 130 31.35 12.36 14.91
CA ARG A 130 31.85 12.68 16.26
C ARG A 130 33.24 12.12 16.49
N LYS A 131 33.49 10.88 16.07
CA LYS A 131 34.81 10.22 16.21
C LYS A 131 35.90 10.85 15.34
N ASN A 132 35.57 11.38 14.15
CA ASN A 132 36.52 12.05 13.28
C ASN A 132 36.86 13.50 13.70
N LYS A 133 36.15 14.06 14.68
CA LYS A 133 36.40 15.42 15.23
C LYS A 133 37.21 15.40 16.53
N GLN A 134 37.50 14.22 17.08
CA GLN A 134 38.46 14.01 18.17
C GLN A 134 39.82 13.61 17.58
#